data_AF-A0A7C9RI07-F1
#
_entry.id   AF-A0A7C9RI07-F1
#
_cell.length_a   1.000
_cell.length_b   1.000
_cell.length_c   1.000
_cell.angle_alpha   90.00
_cell.angle_beta   90.00
_cell.angle_gamma   90.00
#
_symmetry.space_group_name_H-M   'P 1'
#
loop_
_entity.id
_entity.type
_entity.pdbx_description
1 polymer ?
#
loop_
_entity_poly.entity_id
_entity_poly.type
_entity_poly.pdbx_seq_one_letter_code
_entity_poly.pdbx_strand_id
1 'polypeptide(L)'
;MSDKSIIGLSRLVTLRQQVDTVARNIANQSTTGYKSEGLRFREYLTEAKEEDVRSSPLRSLVAATVFTDFSAGPLQATGNSTDVAMIGDGFFVVAVPGGERYT
;
A
#
# COMPACT_ATOMS: atom_id res chain seq x y z
N MET A 1 27.84 -11.28 -5.96
CA MET A 1 27.25 -10.25 -5.09
C MET A 1 27.25 -10.79 -3.68
N SER A 2 27.67 -10.02 -2.67
CA SER A 2 27.62 -10.48 -1.27
C SER A 2 26.17 -10.50 -0.77
N ASP A 3 25.82 -11.50 0.02
CA ASP A 3 24.47 -11.65 0.59
C ASP A 3 24.04 -10.45 1.45
N LYS A 4 24.99 -9.77 2.10
CA LYS A 4 24.75 -8.52 2.83
C LYS A 4 24.22 -7.40 1.91
N SER A 5 24.75 -7.31 0.70
CA SER A 5 24.33 -6.30 -0.28
C SER A 5 22.91 -6.56 -0.79
N ILE A 6 22.52 -7.84 -0.98
CA ILE A 6 21.17 -8.22 -1.42
C ILE A 6 20.13 -7.88 -0.35
N ILE A 7 20.43 -8.21 0.91
CA ILE A 7 19.56 -7.89 2.05
C ILE A 7 19.39 -6.36 2.18
N GLY A 8 20.50 -5.61 2.17
CA GLY A 8 20.47 -4.15 2.23
C GLY A 8 19.66 -3.52 1.11
N LEU A 9 19.85 -4.00 -0.14
CA LEU A 9 19.11 -3.51 -1.30
C LEU A 9 17.60 -3.82 -1.19
N SER A 10 17.24 -5.04 -0.77
CA SER A 10 15.82 -5.42 -0.61
C SER A 10 15.09 -4.53 0.40
N ARG A 11 15.78 -4.15 1.49
CA ARG A 11 15.25 -3.23 2.49
C ARG A 11 15.12 -1.81 1.95
N LEU A 12 16.11 -1.33 1.19
CA LEU A 12 16.07 0.00 0.56
C LEU A 12 14.89 0.11 -0.44
N VAL A 13 14.71 -0.90 -1.29
CA VAL A 13 13.60 -0.95 -2.25
C VAL A 13 12.25 -0.90 -1.53
N THR A 14 12.13 -1.66 -0.45
CA THR A 14 10.91 -1.71 0.35
C THR A 14 10.62 -0.38 1.06
N LEU A 15 11.65 0.26 1.62
CA LEU A 15 11.51 1.58 2.26
C LEU A 15 11.10 2.64 1.25
N ARG A 16 11.65 2.60 0.04
CA ARG A 16 11.24 3.51 -1.05
C ARG A 16 9.76 3.34 -1.36
N GLN A 17 9.28 2.10 -1.48
CA GLN A 17 7.86 1.83 -1.73
C GLN A 17 6.95 2.36 -0.60
N GLN A 18 7.42 2.33 0.64
CA GLN A 18 6.71 2.91 1.77
C GLN A 18 6.58 4.43 1.62
N VAL A 19 7.67 5.12 1.30
CA VAL A 19 7.67 6.57 1.06
C VAL A 19 6.73 6.92 -0.10
N ASP A 20 6.79 6.17 -1.20
CA ASP A 20 5.94 6.39 -2.38
C ASP A 20 4.45 6.18 -2.07
N THR A 21 4.11 5.26 -1.17
CA THR A 21 2.73 5.01 -0.72
C THR A 21 2.22 6.15 0.15
N VAL A 22 3.04 6.62 1.11
CA VAL A 22 2.70 7.77 1.95
C VAL A 22 2.54 9.04 1.10
N ALA A 23 3.44 9.27 0.15
CA ALA A 23 3.37 10.42 -0.75
C ALA A 23 2.08 10.42 -1.58
N ARG A 24 1.66 9.25 -2.11
CA ARG A 24 0.40 9.12 -2.85
C ARG A 24 -0.83 9.38 -1.97
N ASN A 25 -0.83 8.91 -0.72
CA ASN A 25 -1.91 9.19 0.22
C ASN A 25 -2.02 10.68 0.54
N ILE A 26 -0.89 11.36 0.78
CA ILE A 26 -0.86 12.80 1.06
C ILE A 26 -1.32 13.59 -0.17
N ALA A 27 -0.86 13.22 -1.36
CA ALA A 27 -1.24 13.90 -2.60
C ALA A 27 -2.75 13.81 -2.89
N ASN A 28 -3.41 12.73 -2.46
CA ASN A 28 -4.84 12.50 -2.66
C ASN A 28 -5.69 12.71 -1.40
N GLN A 29 -5.14 13.30 -0.33
CA GLN A 29 -5.84 13.45 0.94
C GLN A 29 -7.15 14.24 0.84
N SER A 30 -7.25 15.14 -0.15
CA SER A 30 -8.41 15.98 -0.42
C SER A 30 -9.28 15.49 -1.57
N THR A 31 -8.95 14.33 -2.15
CA THR A 31 -9.71 13.76 -3.26
C THR A 31 -10.92 13.00 -2.71
N THR A 32 -12.13 13.44 -3.07
CA THR A 32 -13.37 12.80 -2.64
C THR A 32 -13.41 11.34 -3.08
N GLY A 33 -13.77 10.44 -2.15
CA GLY A 33 -13.86 9.01 -2.41
C GLY A 33 -12.52 8.27 -2.50
N TYR A 34 -11.38 8.96 -2.33
CA TYR A 34 -10.08 8.30 -2.32
C TYR A 34 -9.95 7.33 -1.15
N LYS A 35 -9.49 6.11 -1.45
CA LYS A 35 -9.19 5.07 -0.48
C LYS A 35 -7.69 4.99 -0.27
N SER A 36 -7.24 5.17 0.96
CA SER A 36 -5.81 5.19 1.28
C SER A 36 -5.17 3.84 1.02
N GLU A 37 -3.93 3.86 0.56
CA GLU A 37 -3.13 2.66 0.38
C GLU A 37 -2.27 2.39 1.63
N GLY A 38 -2.22 1.13 2.05
CA GLY A 38 -1.33 0.63 3.08
C GLY A 38 -0.24 -0.28 2.51
N LEU A 39 0.86 -0.41 3.24
CA LEU A 39 1.94 -1.33 2.90
C LEU A 39 2.06 -2.41 3.97
N ARG A 40 1.97 -3.68 3.57
CA ARG A 40 2.19 -4.84 4.46
C ARG A 40 3.54 -5.47 4.14
N PHE A 41 4.37 -5.63 5.16
CA PHE A 41 5.69 -6.26 5.04
C PHE A 41 5.61 -7.73 5.43
N ARG A 42 6.34 -8.57 4.70
CA ARG A 42 6.66 -9.95 5.08
C ARG A 42 8.15 -10.13 5.03
N GLU A 43 8.70 -10.57 6.14
CA GLU A 43 10.12 -10.90 6.29
C GLU A 43 10.29 -12.41 6.17
N TYR A 44 11.08 -12.86 5.20
CA TYR A 44 11.51 -14.24 5.13
C TYR A 44 12.86 -14.35 5.81
N LEU A 45 12.96 -15.24 6.81
CA LEU A 45 14.21 -15.62 7.46
C LEU A 45 14.79 -16.83 6.71
N THR A 46 15.95 -16.70 6.09
CA THR A 46 16.66 -17.84 5.46
C THR A 46 18.02 -18.10 6.11
N GLU A 47 18.47 -19.36 6.12
CA GLU A 47 19.74 -19.78 6.72
C GLU A 47 20.92 -19.36 5.84
N ALA A 48 22.01 -18.87 6.43
CA ALA A 48 23.23 -18.59 5.68
C ALA A 48 24.08 -19.82 5.43
N LYS A 49 24.38 -20.07 4.16
CA LYS A 49 25.38 -21.04 3.70
C LYS A 49 26.73 -20.35 3.42
N GLU A 50 27.20 -19.49 4.31
CA GLU A 50 28.59 -18.99 4.29
C GLU A 50 29.29 -19.47 5.57
N GLU A 51 30.46 -20.11 5.40
CA GLU A 51 31.20 -20.84 6.44
C GLU A 51 31.82 -19.96 7.54
N ASP A 52 31.70 -18.63 7.45
CA ASP A 52 32.54 -17.70 8.23
C ASP A 52 31.76 -16.65 9.05
N VAL A 53 30.60 -17.01 9.62
CA VAL A 53 29.94 -16.15 10.61
C VAL A 53 29.49 -16.98 11.82
N ARG A 54 30.34 -17.03 12.85
CA ARG A 54 30.08 -17.61 14.18
C ARG A 54 29.01 -16.88 15.02
N SER A 55 28.09 -16.15 14.41
CA SER A 55 26.92 -15.63 15.11
C SER A 55 25.72 -15.53 14.16
N SER A 56 24.81 -16.48 14.33
CA SER A 56 23.42 -16.53 13.83
C SER A 56 23.04 -15.57 12.70
N PRO A 57 23.18 -15.97 11.43
CA PRO A 57 22.78 -15.13 10.30
C PRO A 57 21.32 -15.45 9.93
N LEU A 58 20.38 -14.95 10.72
CA LEU A 58 18.99 -14.85 10.27
C LEU A 58 18.95 -13.87 9.08
N ARG A 59 18.69 -14.36 7.87
CA ARG A 59 18.67 -13.52 6.65
C ARG A 59 17.28 -12.97 6.42
N SER A 60 17.10 -11.66 6.43
CA SER A 60 15.82 -10.98 6.19
C SER A 60 15.64 -10.64 4.70
N LEU A 61 14.71 -11.29 4.00
CA LEU A 61 14.18 -10.79 2.73
C LEU A 61 12.84 -10.12 3.00
N VAL A 62 12.73 -8.82 2.71
CA VAL A 62 11.49 -8.08 2.91
C VAL A 62 10.72 -8.03 1.59
N ALA A 63 9.53 -8.62 1.58
CA ALA A 63 8.54 -8.44 0.52
C ALA A 63 7.46 -7.49 1.01
N ALA A 64 7.11 -6.50 0.20
CA ALA A 64 6.05 -5.55 0.51
C ALA A 64 4.85 -5.77 -0.42
N THR A 65 3.65 -5.71 0.12
CA THR A 65 2.39 -5.80 -0.64
C THR A 65 1.56 -4.57 -0.32
N VAL A 66 1.15 -3.85 -1.37
CA VAL A 66 0.23 -2.72 -1.26
C VAL A 66 -1.19 -3.26 -1.16
N PHE A 67 -2.00 -2.67 -0.28
CA PHE A 67 -3.43 -2.95 -0.18
C PHE A 67 -4.21 -1.64 -0.07
N THR A 68 -5.45 -1.66 -0.53
CA THR A 68 -6.37 -0.54 -0.38
C THR A 68 -7.15 -0.68 0.91
N ASP A 69 -7.19 0.37 1.71
CA ASP A 69 -8.03 0.47 2.89
C ASP A 69 -9.41 1.03 2.49
N PHE A 70 -10.43 0.17 2.55
CA PHE A 70 -11.80 0.53 2.18
C PHE A 70 -12.61 1.17 3.32
N SER A 71 -11.99 1.42 4.49
CA SER A 71 -12.67 2.07 5.61
C SER A 71 -13.32 3.40 5.21
N ALA A 72 -14.43 3.72 5.89
CA ALA A 72 -15.17 4.94 5.62
C ALA A 72 -14.41 6.15 6.18
N GLY A 73 -14.23 7.16 5.34
CA GLY A 73 -13.70 8.46 5.74
C GLY A 73 -14.79 9.37 6.32
N PRO A 74 -14.39 10.55 6.84
CA PRO A 74 -15.36 11.55 7.28
C PRO A 74 -16.19 12.07 6.10
N LEU A 75 -17.48 12.32 6.34
CA LEU A 75 -18.38 12.94 5.38
C LEU A 75 -18.56 14.42 5.72
N GLN A 76 -18.55 15.26 4.69
CA GLN A 76 -18.85 16.69 4.80
C GLN A 76 -20.10 17.00 3.98
N ALA A 77 -21.10 17.62 4.62
CA ALA A 77 -22.28 18.09 3.92
C ALA A 77 -21.92 19.27 3.02
N THR A 78 -22.25 19.18 1.73
CA THR A 78 -21.99 20.23 0.74
C THR A 78 -23.17 21.20 0.61
N GLY A 79 -24.38 20.80 1.01
CA GLY A 79 -25.61 21.57 0.87
C GLY A 79 -26.25 21.52 -0.51
N ASN A 80 -25.65 20.79 -1.46
CA ASN A 80 -26.22 20.56 -2.78
C ASN A 80 -27.08 19.28 -2.78
N SER A 81 -28.26 19.32 -3.41
CA SER A 81 -29.20 18.19 -3.45
C SER A 81 -28.73 17.04 -4.34
N THR A 82 -27.81 17.31 -5.26
CA THR A 82 -27.25 16.29 -6.17
C THR A 82 -25.99 15.62 -5.63
N ASP A 83 -25.47 16.07 -4.50
CA ASP A 83 -24.27 15.51 -3.90
C ASP A 83 -24.67 14.40 -2.92
N VAL A 84 -24.41 13.16 -3.33
CA VAL A 84 -24.75 11.97 -2.56
C VAL A 84 -23.49 11.22 -2.15
N ALA A 85 -23.51 10.70 -0.92
CA ALA A 85 -22.47 9.84 -0.39
C ALA A 85 -23.08 8.51 0.09
N MET A 86 -22.32 7.43 -0.04
CA MET A 86 -22.73 6.11 0.42
C MET A 86 -22.22 5.86 1.84
N ILE A 87 -23.09 5.30 2.70
CA ILE A 87 -22.73 4.85 4.04
C ILE A 87 -22.83 3.33 4.05
N GLY A 88 -21.73 2.65 4.36
CA GLY A 88 -21.61 1.20 4.33
C GLY A 88 -20.80 0.70 3.14
N ASP A 89 -20.92 -0.60 2.87
CA ASP A 89 -20.17 -1.26 1.81
C ASP A 89 -20.91 -1.14 0.46
N GLY A 90 -20.19 -0.73 -0.58
CA GLY A 90 -20.71 -0.65 -1.93
C GLY A 90 -19.99 0.40 -2.77
N PHE A 91 -20.35 0.45 -4.06
CA PHE A 91 -19.85 1.41 -5.02
C PHE A 91 -21.01 1.92 -5.88
N PHE A 92 -20.90 3.15 -6.36
CA PHE A 92 -21.80 3.65 -7.39
C PHE A 92 -21.41 3.07 -8.75
N VAL A 93 -22.41 2.76 -9.56
CA VAL A 93 -22.21 2.29 -10.93
C VAL A 93 -22.49 3.42 -11.89
N VAL A 94 -21.53 3.72 -12.76
CA VAL A 94 -21.63 4.76 -13.79
C VAL A 94 -21.49 4.13 -15.16
N ALA A 95 -22.48 4.35 -16.03
CA ALA A 95 -22.41 3.93 -17.42
C ALA A 95 -21.51 4.88 -18.22
N VAL A 96 -20.47 4.35 -18.85
CA VAL A 96 -19.62 5.09 -19.79
C VAL A 96 -19.63 4.39 -21.17
N PRO A 97 -19.23 5.05 -22.27
CA PRO A 97 -19.25 4.46 -23.62
C PRO A 97 -18.42 3.16 -23.81
N GLY A 98 -17.68 2.72 -22.80
CA GLY A 98 -16.92 1.46 -22.77
C GLY A 98 -17.40 0.45 -21.72
N GLY A 99 -18.59 0.63 -21.16
CA GLY A 99 -19.17 -0.25 -20.13
C GLY A 99 -19.37 0.43 -18.78
N GLU A 100 -19.73 -0.35 -17.78
CA GLU A 100 -19.94 0.14 -16.42
C GLU A 100 -18.60 0.41 -15.69
N ARG A 101 -18.58 1.46 -14.87
CA ARG A 101 -17.47 1.81 -13.98
C ARG A 101 -17.99 1.91 -12.55
N TYR A 102 -17.11 1.61 -11.60
CA TYR A 102 -17.39 1.63 -10.18
C TYR A 102 -16.62 2.78 -9.54
N THR A 103 -17.27 3.53 -8.66
CA THR A 103 -16.67 4.62 -7.88
C THR A 103 -17.20 4.67 -6.47
#